data_AF-A0A1S3ARB7-F1
#
_entry.id   AF-A0A1S3ARB7-F1
#
_cell.length_a   1.000
_cell.length_b   1.000
_cell.length_c   1.000
_cell.angle_alpha   90.00
_cell.angle_beta   90.00
_cell.angle_gamma   90.00
#
_symmetry.space_group_name_H-M   'P 1'
#
loop_
_entity.id
_entity.type
_entity.pdbx_description
1 polymer ?
#
loop_
_entity_poly.entity_id
_entity_poly.type
_entity_poly.pdbx_seq_one_letter_code
_entity_poly.pdbx_strand_id
1 'polypeptide(L)'
;MSCLLGTENPVPERPREKEEPVVRENSEAVDCHLGDMLQQLQSVNASKPSERGLVRQEEAEDPACIPIFWVSKWVDYSDKYGLGYQLCDNSVGVLFNDSTRLILYNDGDSLQYIERDGTESYLSVNSHPGSLTKKITLLKYFSNYMSEHLLKAGANITPREGDELARLPYLRTWFRTRSAIILHLSNGCVQINFFQDHTKLILCPLMAAVTYIDEKRDFRTYRLSLLEEFGCSKELASRLRYARTMVDKLLSSRSASNRLKASS
;
A
#
# COMPACT_ATOMS: atom_id res chain seq x y z
N MET A 1 24.09 12.26 -76.01
CA MET A 1 24.81 11.55 -74.95
C MET A 1 24.17 11.93 -73.64
N SER A 2 23.56 10.94 -73.01
CA SER A 2 22.70 11.04 -71.83
C SER A 2 23.56 10.98 -70.57
N CYS A 3 23.38 11.92 -69.64
CA CYS A 3 23.85 11.78 -68.25
C CYS A 3 22.78 12.29 -67.28
N LEU A 4 21.93 11.33 -66.90
CA LEU A 4 21.31 11.04 -65.60
C LEU A 4 21.01 12.20 -64.62
N LEU A 5 19.71 12.33 -64.36
CA LEU A 5 19.05 12.98 -63.23
C LEU A 5 19.56 12.43 -61.88
N GLY A 6 19.98 13.33 -60.99
CA GLY A 6 20.16 13.04 -59.56
C GLY A 6 18.95 13.58 -58.79
N THR A 7 18.08 12.67 -58.36
CA THR A 7 17.03 12.91 -57.37
C THR A 7 17.60 12.69 -55.96
N GLU A 8 17.59 13.70 -55.10
CA GLU A 8 17.79 13.52 -53.66
C GLU A 8 16.51 13.85 -52.88
N ASN A 9 16.16 12.91 -52.00
CA ASN A 9 14.88 12.77 -51.30
C ASN A 9 14.67 13.79 -50.17
N PRO A 10 13.42 14.16 -49.84
CA PRO A 10 13.13 14.94 -48.65
C PRO A 10 13.34 14.08 -47.39
N VAL A 11 13.96 14.71 -46.37
CA VAL A 11 14.18 14.18 -45.03
C VAL A 11 12.84 13.81 -44.38
N PRO A 12 12.69 12.63 -43.74
CA PRO A 12 11.44 12.28 -43.08
C PRO A 12 11.26 13.09 -41.78
N GLU A 13 10.18 13.86 -41.70
CA GLU A 13 9.72 14.50 -40.46
C GLU A 13 9.41 13.43 -39.41
N ARG A 14 9.99 13.57 -38.21
CA ARG A 14 9.65 12.73 -37.06
C ARG A 14 8.22 13.05 -36.62
N PRO A 15 7.37 12.05 -36.33
CA PRO A 15 6.04 12.30 -35.81
C PRO A 15 6.16 13.00 -34.45
N ARG A 16 5.43 14.10 -34.27
CA ARG A 16 5.26 14.73 -32.96
C ARG A 16 4.61 13.71 -32.03
N GLU A 17 5.36 13.27 -31.02
CA GLU A 17 4.82 12.50 -29.90
C GLU A 17 3.71 13.34 -29.27
N LYS A 18 2.49 12.78 -29.26
CA LYS A 18 1.40 13.34 -28.47
C LYS A 18 1.78 13.11 -27.01
N GLU A 19 2.11 14.17 -26.29
CA GLU A 19 2.16 14.15 -24.84
C GLU A 19 0.76 13.72 -24.34
N GLU A 20 0.65 12.48 -23.89
CA GLU A 20 -0.51 12.06 -23.11
C GLU A 20 -0.50 12.83 -21.78
N PRO A 21 -1.67 13.28 -21.31
CA PRO A 21 -1.75 14.06 -20.08
C PRO A 21 -1.26 13.20 -18.92
N VAL A 22 -0.18 13.64 -18.26
CA VAL A 22 0.31 13.06 -17.02
C VAL A 22 -0.80 13.19 -15.98
N VAL A 23 -1.42 12.06 -15.63
CA VAL A 23 -2.49 11.94 -14.63
C VAL A 23 -1.94 12.36 -13.26
N ARG A 24 -2.13 13.63 -12.91
CA ARG A 24 -1.83 14.20 -11.58
C ARG A 24 -2.87 13.81 -10.52
N GLU A 25 -3.91 13.05 -10.88
CA GLU A 25 -5.06 12.72 -10.01
C GLU A 25 -4.71 11.83 -8.81
N ASN A 26 -3.57 11.11 -8.83
CA ASN A 26 -3.27 10.08 -7.83
C ASN A 26 -2.87 10.61 -6.44
N SER A 27 -2.37 11.86 -6.31
CA SER A 27 -1.89 12.33 -5.01
C SER A 27 -3.01 12.90 -4.13
N GLU A 28 -3.96 13.61 -4.74
CA GLU A 28 -5.10 14.26 -4.08
C GLU A 28 -6.22 13.27 -3.74
N ALA A 29 -6.52 12.30 -4.62
CA ALA A 29 -7.53 11.27 -4.35
C ALA A 29 -7.18 10.39 -3.14
N VAL A 30 -5.90 10.16 -2.85
CA VAL A 30 -5.53 9.37 -1.66
C VAL A 30 -5.54 10.22 -0.38
N ASP A 31 -5.52 11.56 -0.50
CA ASP A 31 -5.70 12.45 0.65
C ASP A 31 -7.13 12.44 1.16
N CYS A 32 -8.14 12.42 0.28
CA CYS A 32 -9.52 12.27 0.73
C CYS A 32 -9.72 10.92 1.45
N HIS A 33 -9.08 9.85 0.98
CA HIS A 33 -9.21 8.52 1.59
C HIS A 33 -8.75 8.45 3.07
N LEU A 34 -7.70 9.18 3.47
CA LEU A 34 -7.29 9.20 4.89
C LEU A 34 -8.26 10.02 5.75
N GLY A 35 -8.83 11.10 5.20
CA GLY A 35 -9.88 11.89 5.84
C GLY A 35 -11.15 11.05 6.05
N ASP A 36 -11.57 10.31 5.01
CA ASP A 36 -12.71 9.41 5.05
C ASP A 36 -12.48 8.28 6.07
N MET A 37 -11.29 7.67 6.07
CA MET A 37 -10.92 6.65 7.07
C MET A 37 -11.00 7.20 8.49
N LEU A 38 -10.52 8.43 8.71
CA LEU A 38 -10.57 9.08 10.01
C LEU A 38 -12.02 9.27 10.47
N GLN A 39 -12.89 9.75 9.58
CA GLN A 39 -14.31 9.95 9.87
C GLN A 39 -15.01 8.61 10.18
N GLN A 40 -14.78 7.58 9.36
CA GLN A 40 -15.31 6.23 9.59
C GLN A 40 -14.87 5.67 10.95
N LEU A 41 -13.59 5.83 11.29
CA LEU A 41 -13.04 5.41 12.59
C LEU A 41 -13.62 6.23 13.76
N GLN A 42 -13.87 7.52 13.57
CA GLN A 42 -14.52 8.36 14.58
C GLN A 42 -15.96 7.91 14.83
N SER A 43 -16.72 7.63 13.76
CA SER A 43 -18.10 7.14 13.83
C SER A 43 -18.18 5.81 14.60
N VAL A 44 -17.39 4.81 14.19
CA VAL A 44 -17.39 3.49 14.85
C VAL A 44 -16.97 3.59 16.31
N ASN A 45 -15.94 4.37 16.64
CA ASN A 45 -15.49 4.52 18.03
C ASN A 45 -16.51 5.29 18.90
N ALA A 46 -17.22 6.28 18.33
CA ALA A 46 -18.24 7.04 19.04
C ALA A 46 -19.47 6.20 19.40
N SER A 47 -19.80 5.18 18.60
CA SER A 47 -20.88 4.23 18.89
C SER A 47 -20.59 3.30 20.09
N LYS A 48 -19.35 3.30 20.61
CA LYS A 48 -18.89 2.44 21.70
C LYS A 48 -19.24 0.96 21.47
N PRO A 49 -18.70 0.32 20.42
CA PRO A 49 -19.20 -0.94 19.91
C PRO A 49 -19.02 -2.11 20.89
N SER A 50 -18.09 -2.00 21.85
CA SER A 50 -17.88 -3.00 22.91
C SER A 50 -18.74 -2.81 24.17
N GLU A 51 -19.57 -1.77 24.22
CA GLU A 51 -20.48 -1.46 25.35
C GLU A 51 -21.95 -1.76 25.03
N ARG A 52 -22.22 -2.44 23.90
CA ARG A 52 -23.55 -2.92 23.53
C ARG A 52 -24.05 -3.97 24.54
N GLY A 53 -25.35 -3.96 24.84
CA GLY A 53 -25.96 -4.94 25.76
C GLY A 53 -25.79 -6.40 25.31
N LEU A 54 -25.85 -6.64 24.00
CA LEU A 54 -25.47 -7.90 23.36
C LEU A 54 -24.60 -7.57 22.13
N VAL A 55 -23.37 -8.07 22.11
CA VAL A 55 -22.46 -7.96 20.97
C VAL A 55 -22.71 -9.12 20.01
N ARG A 56 -22.91 -8.83 18.73
CA ARG A 56 -23.11 -9.80 17.64
C ARG A 56 -22.12 -9.54 16.51
N GLN A 57 -20.83 -9.64 16.82
CA GLN A 57 -19.75 -9.25 15.90
C GLN A 57 -19.79 -10.02 14.58
N GLU A 58 -20.26 -11.26 14.59
CA GLU A 58 -20.40 -12.13 13.42
C GLU A 58 -21.35 -11.54 12.37
N GLU A 59 -22.38 -10.80 12.79
CA GLU A 59 -23.34 -10.13 11.89
C GLU A 59 -22.72 -8.95 11.14
N ALA A 60 -21.55 -8.47 11.59
CA ALA A 60 -20.80 -7.42 10.92
C ALA A 60 -19.79 -7.94 9.90
N GLU A 61 -19.60 -9.26 9.79
CA GLU A 61 -18.69 -9.86 8.83
C GLU A 61 -19.18 -9.65 7.39
N ASP A 62 -18.28 -9.19 6.53
CA ASP A 62 -18.54 -9.08 5.10
C ASP A 62 -17.36 -9.61 4.27
N PRO A 63 -17.45 -10.87 3.79
CA PRO A 63 -16.47 -11.46 2.90
C PRO A 63 -16.29 -10.74 1.56
N ALA A 64 -17.30 -10.01 1.07
CA ALA A 64 -17.17 -9.21 -0.15
C ALA A 64 -16.20 -8.03 0.04
N CYS A 65 -15.97 -7.59 1.27
CA CYS A 65 -15.05 -6.51 1.60
C CYS A 65 -13.61 -6.97 1.88
N ILE A 66 -13.27 -8.26 1.73
CA ILE A 66 -11.89 -8.75 1.92
C ILE A 66 -10.92 -7.90 1.08
N PRO A 67 -9.81 -7.41 1.68
CA PRO A 67 -8.85 -6.56 0.98
C PRO A 67 -8.13 -7.37 -0.10
N ILE A 68 -7.96 -6.77 -1.28
CA ILE A 68 -7.23 -7.38 -2.39
C ILE A 68 -5.74 -7.52 -2.03
N PHE A 69 -5.15 -6.46 -1.47
CA PHE A 69 -3.75 -6.40 -1.11
C PHE A 69 -3.54 -6.09 0.37
N TRP A 70 -2.62 -6.80 1.00
CA TRP A 70 -2.08 -6.48 2.32
C TRP A 70 -0.58 -6.83 2.38
N VAL A 71 0.13 -6.20 3.30
CA VAL A 71 1.54 -6.51 3.58
C VAL A 71 1.61 -7.82 4.36
N SER A 72 2.16 -8.85 3.73
CA SER A 72 2.28 -10.19 4.27
C SER A 72 3.57 -10.39 5.08
N LYS A 73 4.66 -9.70 4.68
CA LYS A 73 5.98 -9.71 5.36
C LYS A 73 6.65 -8.34 5.24
N TRP A 74 7.56 -8.01 6.15
CA TRP A 74 8.32 -6.76 6.12
C TRP A 74 9.66 -6.89 6.85
N VAL A 75 10.64 -6.08 6.44
CA VAL A 75 11.99 -6.00 7.02
C VAL A 75 12.38 -4.54 7.11
N ASP A 76 12.58 -4.05 8.33
CA ASP A 76 13.07 -2.71 8.59
C ASP A 76 14.60 -2.70 8.53
N TYR A 77 15.14 -2.12 7.47
CA TYR A 77 16.57 -1.82 7.34
C TYR A 77 16.79 -0.34 7.01
N SER A 78 16.02 0.51 7.67
CA SER A 78 15.98 1.96 7.46
C SER A 78 17.19 2.72 8.00
N ASP A 79 18.03 2.09 8.84
CA ASP A 79 19.34 2.62 9.22
C ASP A 79 20.28 2.81 8.02
N LYS A 80 20.13 1.99 6.96
CA LYS A 80 20.97 2.06 5.76
C LYS A 80 20.21 2.28 4.46
N TYR A 81 19.10 1.57 4.23
CA TYR A 81 18.50 1.47 2.90
C TYR A 81 17.03 1.86 2.87
N GLY A 82 16.21 1.30 3.76
CA GLY A 82 14.77 1.51 3.76
C GLY A 82 13.98 0.34 4.33
N LEU A 83 12.68 0.32 4.04
CA LEU A 83 11.77 -0.74 4.47
C LEU A 83 11.44 -1.64 3.27
N GLY A 84 11.84 -2.90 3.35
CA GLY A 84 11.42 -3.95 2.42
C GLY A 84 10.10 -4.58 2.88
N TYR A 85 9.23 -4.94 1.94
CA TYR A 85 7.94 -5.57 2.23
C TYR A 85 7.52 -6.53 1.12
N GLN A 86 6.74 -7.54 1.49
CA GLN A 86 6.10 -8.47 0.56
C GLN A 86 4.59 -8.31 0.69
N LEU A 87 3.87 -8.26 -0.43
CA LEU A 87 2.40 -8.26 -0.45
C LEU A 87 1.84 -9.69 -0.42
N CYS A 88 0.53 -9.84 -0.32
CA CYS A 88 -0.14 -11.14 -0.26
C CYS A 88 -0.09 -11.92 -1.59
N ASP A 89 0.07 -11.25 -2.72
CA ASP A 89 0.23 -11.83 -4.06
C ASP A 89 1.66 -12.30 -4.38
N ASN A 90 2.56 -12.20 -3.39
CA ASN A 90 4.00 -12.48 -3.43
C ASN A 90 4.87 -11.43 -4.14
N SER A 91 4.31 -10.34 -4.66
CA SER A 91 5.11 -9.20 -5.11
C SER A 91 5.91 -8.61 -3.95
N VAL A 92 7.05 -8.00 -4.26
CA VAL A 92 7.99 -7.44 -3.28
C VAL A 92 8.23 -5.98 -3.60
N GLY A 93 8.22 -5.13 -2.59
CA GLY A 93 8.58 -3.72 -2.75
C GLY A 93 9.58 -3.25 -1.69
N VAL A 94 10.27 -2.17 -2.01
CA VAL A 94 11.12 -1.45 -1.07
C VAL A 94 10.77 0.03 -1.15
N LEU A 95 10.51 0.64 0.01
CA LEU A 95 10.50 2.10 0.18
C LEU A 95 11.87 2.53 0.72
N PHE A 96 12.67 3.14 -0.14
CA PHE A 96 14.03 3.58 0.18
C PHE A 96 14.02 4.87 1.00
N ASN A 97 15.11 5.11 1.73
CA ASN A 97 15.30 6.32 2.54
C ASN A 97 15.28 7.62 1.73
N ASP A 98 15.62 7.57 0.44
CA ASP A 98 15.52 8.68 -0.51
C ASP A 98 14.07 8.98 -0.97
N SER A 99 13.08 8.31 -0.37
CA SER A 99 11.65 8.42 -0.69
C SER A 99 11.28 7.95 -2.09
N THR A 100 12.09 7.13 -2.73
CA THR A 100 11.71 6.38 -3.94
C THR A 100 11.23 4.97 -3.59
N ARG A 101 10.46 4.35 -4.49
CA ARG A 101 10.05 2.94 -4.37
C ARG A 101 10.50 2.12 -5.56
N LEU A 102 10.78 0.86 -5.32
CA LEU A 102 10.93 -0.14 -6.37
C LEU A 102 10.05 -1.33 -6.00
N ILE A 103 9.23 -1.78 -6.94
CA ILE A 103 8.38 -2.97 -6.81
C ILE A 103 8.81 -3.99 -7.86
N LEU A 104 8.87 -5.25 -7.46
CA LEU A 104 9.00 -6.43 -8.31
C LEU A 104 7.69 -7.22 -8.23
N TYR A 105 7.09 -7.44 -9.39
CA TYR A 105 5.87 -8.22 -9.53
C TYR A 105 6.13 -9.70 -9.24
N ASN A 106 5.06 -10.47 -9.08
CA ASN A 106 5.14 -11.89 -8.75
C ASN A 106 5.66 -12.78 -9.89
N ASP A 107 5.79 -12.23 -11.11
CA ASP A 107 6.43 -12.89 -12.25
C ASP A 107 7.96 -12.97 -12.12
N GLY A 108 8.56 -12.23 -11.17
CA GLY A 108 9.98 -12.23 -10.90
C GLY A 108 10.84 -11.43 -11.89
N ASP A 109 10.24 -10.73 -12.85
CA ASP A 109 10.97 -9.90 -13.83
C ASP A 109 10.41 -8.47 -13.96
N SER A 110 9.09 -8.28 -13.94
CA SER A 110 8.50 -6.96 -14.13
C SER A 110 8.77 -6.05 -12.93
N LEU A 111 9.25 -4.84 -13.20
CA LEU A 111 9.60 -3.84 -12.20
C LEU A 111 8.79 -2.55 -12.39
N GLN A 112 8.38 -1.94 -11.28
CA GLN A 112 7.86 -0.58 -11.24
C GLN A 112 8.73 0.28 -10.33
N TYR A 113 9.33 1.33 -10.88
CA TYR A 113 10.07 2.33 -10.12
C TYR A 113 9.20 3.57 -9.93
N ILE A 114 9.08 4.06 -8.69
CA ILE A 114 8.33 5.26 -8.35
C ILE A 114 9.27 6.27 -7.71
N GLU A 115 9.39 7.44 -8.34
CA GLU A 115 10.20 8.54 -7.85
C GLU A 115 9.57 9.27 -6.66
N ARG A 116 10.30 10.22 -6.08
CA ARG A 116 9.86 10.99 -4.91
C ARG A 116 8.63 11.86 -5.19
N ASP A 117 8.52 12.36 -6.42
CA ASP A 117 7.40 13.17 -6.91
C ASP A 117 6.18 12.32 -7.32
N GLY A 118 6.33 10.99 -7.36
CA GLY A 118 5.29 10.06 -7.78
C GLY A 118 5.37 9.66 -9.25
N THR A 119 6.36 10.14 -10.02
CA THR A 119 6.59 9.71 -11.39
C THR A 119 6.91 8.22 -11.43
N GLU A 120 6.25 7.49 -12.32
CA GLU A 120 6.36 6.04 -12.40
C GLU A 120 7.04 5.61 -13.70
N SER A 121 7.85 4.55 -13.61
CA SER A 121 8.51 3.93 -14.77
C SER A 121 8.40 2.42 -14.67
N TYR A 122 8.09 1.78 -15.79
CA TYR A 122 7.96 0.33 -15.91
C TYR A 122 9.19 -0.23 -16.61
N LEU A 123 9.81 -1.23 -16.00
CA LEU A 123 11.12 -1.77 -16.36
C LEU A 123 11.07 -3.29 -16.22
N SER A 124 12.17 -3.97 -16.53
CA SER A 124 12.35 -5.36 -16.10
C SER A 124 13.69 -5.60 -15.42
N VAL A 125 13.80 -6.68 -14.66
CA VAL A 125 15.06 -7.08 -14.02
C VAL A 125 16.15 -7.27 -15.07
N ASN A 126 15.78 -7.75 -16.26
CA ASN A 126 16.70 -7.96 -17.38
C ASN A 126 16.95 -6.70 -18.24
N SER A 127 16.06 -5.71 -18.20
CA SER A 127 16.15 -4.48 -18.99
C SER A 127 15.85 -3.26 -18.13
N HIS A 128 16.92 -2.65 -17.58
CA HIS A 128 16.84 -1.50 -16.70
C HIS A 128 18.05 -0.55 -16.90
N PRO A 129 17.91 0.75 -16.58
CA PRO A 129 19.03 1.67 -16.59
C PRO A 129 20.03 1.33 -15.48
N GLY A 130 21.33 1.43 -15.77
CA GLY A 130 22.40 1.11 -14.81
C GLY A 130 22.36 1.90 -13.50
N SER A 131 21.65 3.03 -13.47
CA SER A 131 21.38 3.81 -12.24
C SER A 131 20.56 3.04 -11.20
N LEU A 132 19.75 2.05 -11.62
CA LEU A 132 18.88 1.26 -10.73
C LEU A 132 19.50 -0.05 -10.26
N THR A 133 20.66 -0.46 -10.78
CA THR A 133 21.28 -1.76 -10.46
C THR A 133 21.43 -1.95 -8.94
N LYS A 134 21.91 -0.93 -8.21
CA LYS A 134 22.04 -1.00 -6.75
C LYS A 134 20.70 -1.23 -6.04
N LYS A 135 19.63 -0.54 -6.47
CA LYS A 135 18.30 -0.67 -5.87
C LYS A 135 17.68 -2.04 -6.16
N ILE A 136 17.86 -2.56 -7.37
CA ILE A 136 17.41 -3.91 -7.76
C ILE A 136 18.14 -4.97 -6.94
N THR A 137 19.46 -4.84 -6.77
CA THR A 137 20.24 -5.76 -5.91
C THR A 137 19.72 -5.76 -4.47
N LEU A 138 19.49 -4.59 -3.88
CA LEU A 138 18.92 -4.49 -2.52
C LEU A 138 17.53 -5.12 -2.43
N LEU A 139 16.67 -4.87 -3.41
CA LEU A 139 15.34 -5.48 -3.48
C LEU A 139 15.42 -7.01 -3.54
N LYS A 140 16.35 -7.59 -4.32
CA LYS A 140 16.60 -9.05 -4.32
C LYS A 140 17.03 -9.57 -2.95
N TYR A 141 17.90 -8.85 -2.23
CA TYR A 141 18.28 -9.23 -0.87
C TYR A 141 17.10 -9.23 0.10
N PHE A 142 16.25 -8.19 0.06
CA PHE A 142 15.01 -8.16 0.86
C PHE A 142 14.09 -9.33 0.50
N SER A 143 13.89 -9.59 -0.80
CA SER A 143 13.04 -10.68 -1.29
C SER A 143 13.50 -12.05 -0.77
N ASN A 144 14.79 -12.36 -0.91
CA ASN A 144 15.36 -13.63 -0.47
C ASN A 144 15.25 -13.79 1.04
N TYR A 145 15.62 -12.75 1.80
CA TYR A 145 15.52 -12.77 3.26
C TYR A 145 14.08 -13.02 3.74
N MET A 146 13.09 -12.31 3.18
CA MET A 146 11.68 -12.49 3.55
C MET A 146 11.17 -13.88 3.18
N SER A 147 11.64 -14.44 2.06
CA SER A 147 11.26 -15.78 1.60
C SER A 147 11.80 -16.87 2.53
N GLU A 148 13.05 -16.74 2.99
CA GLU A 148 13.73 -17.73 3.81
C GLU A 148 13.39 -17.66 5.30
N HIS A 149 13.13 -16.46 5.86
CA HIS A 149 13.10 -16.27 7.31
C HIS A 149 11.75 -15.88 7.90
N LEU A 150 10.79 -15.45 7.09
CA LEU A 150 9.57 -14.82 7.60
C LEU A 150 8.31 -15.59 7.19
N LEU A 151 7.37 -15.71 8.13
CA LEU A 151 6.04 -16.29 7.91
C LEU A 151 5.14 -15.31 7.16
N LYS A 152 4.34 -15.81 6.22
CA LYS A 152 3.39 -15.02 5.44
C LYS A 152 2.11 -14.75 6.25
N ALA A 153 1.82 -13.49 6.56
CA ALA A 153 0.55 -13.12 7.21
C ALA A 153 -0.63 -13.30 6.25
N GLY A 154 -1.73 -13.90 6.72
CA GLY A 154 -2.91 -14.19 5.90
C GLY A 154 -2.70 -15.30 4.87
N ALA A 155 -1.76 -16.24 5.11
CA ALA A 155 -1.45 -17.32 4.15
C ALA A 155 -2.63 -18.27 3.86
N ASN A 156 -3.64 -18.31 4.74
CA ASN A 156 -4.87 -19.09 4.61
C ASN A 156 -5.95 -18.39 3.76
N ILE A 157 -5.72 -17.16 3.32
CA ILE A 157 -6.66 -16.41 2.50
C ILE A 157 -6.33 -16.60 1.02
N THR A 158 -7.27 -17.19 0.31
CA THR A 158 -7.21 -17.35 -1.14
C THR A 158 -7.59 -16.04 -1.83
N PRO A 159 -6.76 -15.52 -2.76
CA PRO A 159 -7.15 -14.42 -3.63
C PRO A 159 -8.44 -14.75 -4.38
N ARG A 160 -9.28 -13.74 -4.65
CA ARG A 160 -10.50 -13.93 -5.43
C ARG A 160 -10.18 -13.87 -6.93
N GLU A 161 -11.00 -14.52 -7.74
CA GLU A 161 -10.92 -14.37 -9.19
C GLU A 161 -11.11 -12.89 -9.58
N GLY A 162 -10.24 -12.39 -10.47
CA GLY A 162 -10.24 -10.98 -10.90
C GLY A 162 -9.42 -10.02 -10.02
N ASP A 163 -8.97 -10.43 -8.82
CA ASP A 163 -8.08 -9.61 -7.98
C ASP A 163 -6.74 -9.31 -8.70
N GLU A 164 -6.31 -10.16 -9.63
CA GLU A 164 -5.12 -9.98 -10.48
C GLU A 164 -5.19 -8.78 -11.43
N LEU A 165 -6.39 -8.28 -11.74
CA LEU A 165 -6.59 -7.09 -12.56
C LEU A 165 -6.45 -5.80 -11.76
N ALA A 166 -6.47 -5.88 -10.43
CA ALA A 166 -6.34 -4.72 -9.57
C ALA A 166 -4.90 -4.17 -9.64
N ARG A 167 -4.80 -2.84 -9.74
CA ARG A 167 -3.50 -2.16 -9.75
C ARG A 167 -2.73 -2.43 -8.45
N LEU A 168 -1.53 -2.99 -8.59
CA LEU A 168 -0.65 -3.30 -7.48
C LEU A 168 -0.25 -2.03 -6.69
N PRO A 169 -0.50 -1.94 -5.37
CA PRO A 169 -0.14 -0.77 -4.60
C PRO A 169 1.32 -0.81 -4.14
N TYR A 170 2.00 0.33 -4.18
CA TYR A 170 3.23 0.54 -3.41
C TYR A 170 2.99 1.07 -2.00
N LEU A 171 3.98 0.90 -1.13
CA LEU A 171 4.03 1.53 0.19
C LEU A 171 4.29 3.04 0.05
N ARG A 172 3.32 3.85 0.46
CA ARG A 172 3.40 5.31 0.39
C ARG A 172 4.27 5.85 1.52
N THR A 173 4.00 5.42 2.74
CA THR A 173 4.75 5.80 3.94
C THR A 173 4.54 4.74 5.04
N TRP A 174 5.38 4.79 6.05
CA TRP A 174 5.29 3.93 7.22
C TRP A 174 5.93 4.62 8.42
N PHE A 175 5.57 4.18 9.61
CA PHE A 175 6.29 4.54 10.83
C PHE A 175 6.09 3.46 11.89
N ARG A 176 6.93 3.50 12.92
CA ARG A 176 6.82 2.63 14.09
C ARG A 176 6.47 3.41 15.34
N THR A 177 5.81 2.71 16.24
CA THR A 177 5.62 3.09 17.62
C THR A 177 6.28 2.05 18.51
N ARG A 178 6.13 2.16 19.83
CA ARG A 178 6.57 1.11 20.75
C ARG A 178 5.74 -0.18 20.62
N SER A 179 4.50 -0.08 20.14
CA SER A 179 3.52 -1.19 20.18
C SER A 179 3.19 -1.78 18.81
N ALA A 180 3.41 -1.03 17.73
CA ALA A 180 3.02 -1.44 16.39
C ALA A 180 3.84 -0.76 15.29
N ILE A 181 3.86 -1.40 14.12
CA ILE A 181 4.24 -0.80 12.83
C ILE A 181 2.98 -0.43 12.05
N ILE A 182 3.00 0.76 11.42
CA ILE A 182 1.92 1.32 10.63
C ILE A 182 2.41 1.43 9.19
N LEU A 183 1.65 0.87 8.26
CA LEU A 183 1.97 0.74 6.84
C LEU A 183 0.84 1.36 6.02
N HIS A 184 1.10 2.42 5.27
CA HIS A 184 0.10 3.09 4.44
C HIS A 184 0.39 2.83 2.97
N LEU A 185 -0.52 2.11 2.32
CA LEU A 185 -0.44 1.73 0.90
C LEU A 185 -1.05 2.81 0.00
N SER A 186 -0.59 2.87 -1.25
CA SER A 186 -1.03 3.85 -2.25
C SER A 186 -2.50 3.71 -2.67
N ASN A 187 -3.12 2.54 -2.47
CA ASN A 187 -4.57 2.35 -2.66
C ASN A 187 -5.42 2.89 -1.49
N GLY A 188 -4.80 3.58 -0.52
CA GLY A 188 -5.47 4.14 0.64
C GLY A 188 -5.57 3.18 1.84
N CYS A 189 -5.24 1.90 1.68
CA CYS A 189 -5.27 0.97 2.79
C CYS A 189 -4.22 1.31 3.86
N VAL A 190 -4.61 1.21 5.13
CA VAL A 190 -3.72 1.36 6.28
C VAL A 190 -3.68 0.04 7.05
N GLN A 191 -2.50 -0.54 7.15
CA GLN A 191 -2.26 -1.76 7.92
C GLN A 191 -1.48 -1.46 9.20
N ILE A 192 -1.91 -2.06 10.30
CA ILE A 192 -1.28 -1.92 11.62
C ILE A 192 -0.97 -3.32 12.14
N ASN A 193 0.30 -3.62 12.37
CA ASN A 193 0.72 -4.89 12.95
C ASN A 193 1.22 -4.64 14.39
N PHE A 194 0.55 -5.23 15.36
CA PHE A 194 0.90 -5.12 16.78
C PHE A 194 2.00 -6.13 17.13
N PHE A 195 3.04 -5.66 17.83
CA PHE A 195 4.24 -6.47 18.06
C PHE A 195 4.06 -7.53 19.14
N GLN A 196 3.33 -7.20 20.22
CA GLN A 196 3.26 -8.03 21.42
C GLN A 196 2.43 -9.30 21.24
N ASP A 197 1.30 -9.19 20.55
CA ASP A 197 0.29 -10.25 20.42
C ASP A 197 0.12 -10.73 18.97
N HIS A 198 0.90 -10.17 18.04
CA HIS A 198 0.86 -10.47 16.61
C HIS A 198 -0.49 -10.23 15.92
N THR A 199 -1.42 -9.53 16.56
CA THR A 199 -2.68 -9.12 15.95
C THR A 199 -2.45 -8.04 14.89
N LYS A 200 -3.36 -7.94 13.92
CA LYS A 200 -3.23 -7.00 12.81
C LYS A 200 -4.58 -6.39 12.45
N LEU A 201 -4.56 -5.13 12.03
CA LEU A 201 -5.68 -4.48 11.36
C LEU A 201 -5.29 -4.11 9.93
N ILE A 202 -6.21 -4.32 8.99
CA ILE A 202 -6.11 -3.80 7.62
C ILE A 202 -7.38 -2.98 7.36
N LEU A 203 -7.22 -1.66 7.25
CA LEU A 203 -8.32 -0.71 7.06
C LEU A 203 -8.38 -0.32 5.59
N CYS A 204 -9.56 -0.47 4.99
CA CYS A 204 -9.81 -0.07 3.61
C CYS A 204 -10.87 1.05 3.61
N PRO A 205 -10.49 2.30 3.27
CA PRO A 205 -11.42 3.44 3.32
C PRO A 205 -12.51 3.35 2.25
N LEU A 206 -12.16 2.82 1.07
CA LEU A 206 -13.08 2.65 -0.06
C LEU A 206 -14.22 1.69 0.25
N MET A 207 -13.92 0.63 0.99
CA MET A 207 -14.92 -0.37 1.41
C MET A 207 -15.56 -0.04 2.76
N ALA A 208 -15.11 1.03 3.42
CA ALA A 208 -15.45 1.36 4.82
C ALA A 208 -15.38 0.11 5.72
N ALA A 209 -14.29 -0.66 5.58
CA ALA A 209 -14.15 -1.98 6.17
C ALA A 209 -12.82 -2.14 6.90
N VAL A 210 -12.82 -3.07 7.86
CA VAL A 210 -11.64 -3.46 8.62
C VAL A 210 -11.50 -4.98 8.62
N THR A 211 -10.33 -5.47 8.23
CA THR A 211 -9.94 -6.84 8.51
C THR A 211 -9.17 -6.89 9.82
N TYR A 212 -9.58 -7.80 10.69
CA TYR A 212 -8.86 -8.14 11.91
C TYR A 212 -8.24 -9.54 11.77
N ILE A 213 -6.93 -9.61 12.04
CA ILE A 213 -6.21 -10.87 12.19
C ILE A 213 -5.89 -11.02 13.67
N ASP A 214 -6.49 -11.99 14.32
CA ASP A 214 -6.34 -12.19 15.76
C ASP A 214 -5.08 -13.00 16.13
N GLU A 215 -4.92 -13.30 17.42
CA GLU A 215 -3.79 -14.05 17.96
C GLU A 215 -3.74 -15.51 17.45
N LYS A 216 -4.90 -16.06 17.09
CA LYS A 216 -5.06 -17.39 16.50
C LYS A 216 -4.84 -17.40 14.99
N ARG A 217 -4.61 -16.22 14.40
CA ARG A 217 -4.49 -15.98 12.95
C ARG A 217 -5.81 -16.17 12.21
N ASP A 218 -6.94 -16.08 12.90
CA ASP A 218 -8.25 -16.01 12.27
C ASP A 218 -8.36 -14.65 11.58
N PHE A 219 -8.71 -14.69 10.29
CA PHE A 219 -8.80 -13.52 9.42
C PHE A 219 -10.27 -13.25 9.15
N ARG A 220 -10.78 -12.13 9.66
CA ARG A 220 -12.18 -11.76 9.50
C ARG A 220 -12.29 -10.31 9.05
N THR A 221 -13.17 -10.05 8.09
CA THR A 221 -13.39 -8.71 7.55
C THR A 221 -14.77 -8.22 7.93
N TYR A 222 -14.84 -6.99 8.41
CA TYR A 222 -16.05 -6.38 8.93
C TYR A 222 -16.32 -5.05 8.25
N ARG A 223 -17.58 -4.74 7.94
CA ARG A 223 -17.97 -3.36 7.61
C ARG A 223 -18.03 -2.53 8.88
N LEU A 224 -17.42 -1.34 8.85
CA LEU A 224 -17.39 -0.44 10.01
C LEU A 224 -18.80 -0.01 10.45
N SER A 225 -19.71 0.22 9.50
CA SER A 225 -21.11 0.55 9.80
C SER A 225 -21.87 -0.59 10.48
N LEU A 226 -21.55 -1.86 10.17
CA LEU A 226 -22.17 -3.00 10.83
C LEU A 226 -21.56 -3.24 12.22
N LEU A 227 -20.28 -2.90 12.43
CA LEU A 227 -19.70 -2.88 13.79
C LEU A 227 -20.33 -1.80 14.67
N GLU A 228 -20.76 -0.67 14.08
CA GLU A 228 -21.56 0.32 14.79
C GLU A 228 -22.89 -0.31 15.23
N GLU A 229 -23.61 -0.98 14.33
CA GLU A 229 -24.92 -1.58 14.60
C GLU A 229 -24.87 -2.74 15.60
N PHE A 230 -24.00 -3.72 15.36
CA PHE A 230 -23.97 -5.01 16.06
C PHE A 230 -22.92 -5.09 17.18
N GLY A 231 -22.02 -4.11 17.26
CA GLY A 231 -20.95 -4.09 18.25
C GLY A 231 -19.78 -5.01 17.91
N CYS A 232 -18.76 -4.99 18.76
CA CYS A 232 -17.59 -5.85 18.64
C CYS A 232 -16.91 -6.13 19.98
N SER A 233 -15.94 -7.03 19.99
CA SER A 233 -15.14 -7.36 21.16
C SER A 233 -14.36 -6.15 21.68
N LYS A 234 -14.01 -6.17 22.97
CA LYS A 234 -13.22 -5.09 23.60
C LYS A 234 -11.84 -4.97 22.95
N GLU A 235 -11.29 -6.10 22.52
CA GLU A 235 -10.01 -6.24 21.85
C GLU A 235 -10.01 -5.51 20.50
N LEU A 236 -11.03 -5.72 19.68
CA LEU A 236 -11.17 -5.05 18.38
C LEU A 236 -11.46 -3.55 18.59
N ALA A 237 -12.39 -3.20 19.50
CA ALA A 237 -12.70 -1.81 19.81
C ALA A 237 -11.46 -1.03 20.30
N SER A 238 -10.60 -1.63 21.13
CA SER A 238 -9.34 -1.01 21.57
C SER A 238 -8.40 -0.73 20.41
N ARG A 239 -8.27 -1.69 19.49
CA ARG A 239 -7.42 -1.55 18.31
C ARG A 239 -7.96 -0.53 17.31
N LEU A 240 -9.28 -0.39 17.18
CA LEU A 240 -9.92 0.67 16.37
C LEU A 240 -9.68 2.07 16.95
N ARG A 241 -9.69 2.24 18.28
CA ARG A 241 -9.29 3.50 18.93
C ARG A 241 -7.82 3.82 18.68
N TYR A 242 -6.95 2.81 18.78
CA TYR A 242 -5.54 2.96 18.46
C TYR A 242 -5.35 3.34 16.98
N ALA A 243 -6.05 2.67 16.07
CA ALA A 243 -6.02 2.93 14.65
C ALA A 243 -6.41 4.37 14.32
N ARG A 244 -7.47 4.90 14.93
CA ARG A 244 -7.86 6.31 14.77
C ARG A 244 -6.71 7.26 15.09
N THR A 245 -5.98 6.99 16.17
CA THR A 245 -4.82 7.79 16.58
C THR A 245 -3.68 7.69 15.56
N MET A 246 -3.47 6.53 14.96
CA MET A 246 -2.43 6.33 13.94
C MET A 246 -2.77 7.00 12.62
N VAL A 247 -4.03 6.95 12.20
CA VAL A 247 -4.53 7.64 11.00
C VAL A 247 -4.42 9.16 11.16
N ASP A 248 -4.73 9.69 12.34
CA ASP A 248 -4.55 11.11 12.67
C ASP A 248 -3.08 11.57 12.56
N LYS A 249 -2.14 10.72 12.99
CA LYS A 249 -0.69 10.95 12.80
C LYS A 249 -0.27 10.92 11.33
N LEU A 250 -0.83 10.02 10.52
CA LEU A 250 -0.57 9.98 9.07
C LEU A 250 -0.99 11.30 8.41
N LEU A 251 -2.19 11.80 8.72
CA LEU A 251 -2.69 13.08 8.21
C LEU A 251 -1.84 14.29 8.66
N SER A 252 -1.45 14.31 9.93
CA SER A 252 -0.68 15.42 10.51
C SER A 252 0.73 15.53 9.94
N SER A 253 1.43 14.39 9.77
CA SER A 253 2.78 14.36 9.20
C SER A 253 2.83 14.80 7.73
N ARG A 254 1.77 14.51 6.97
CA ARG A 254 1.62 14.96 5.58
C ARG A 254 1.33 16.46 5.50
N SER A 255 0.46 16.98 6.37
CA SER A 255 0.18 18.42 6.44
C SER A 255 1.44 19.25 6.71
N ALA A 256 2.34 18.75 7.57
CA ALA A 256 3.64 19.39 7.80
C ALA A 256 4.52 19.38 6.55
N SER A 257 4.53 18.28 5.80
CA SER A 257 5.32 18.14 4.56
C SER A 257 4.81 19.04 3.44
N ASN A 258 3.49 19.21 3.31
CA ASN A 258 2.88 20.09 2.30
C ASN A 258 3.17 21.58 2.61
N ARG A 259 3.14 21.99 3.88
CA ARG A 259 3.51 23.36 4.28
C ARG A 259 4.96 23.70 3.95
N LEU A 260 5.89 22.76 4.18
CA LEU A 260 7.30 22.93 3.84
C LEU A 260 7.52 23.05 2.31
N LYS A 261 6.75 22.30 1.51
CA LYS A 261 6.78 22.42 0.05
C LYS A 261 6.23 23.75 -0.45
N ALA A 262 5.17 24.27 0.17
CA ALA A 262 4.57 25.56 -0.23
C ALA A 262 5.41 26.78 0.18
N SER A 263 6.35 26.61 1.12
CA SER A 263 7.27 27.66 1.58
C SER A 263 8.65 27.64 0.91
N SER A 264 8.90 26.69 0.00
CA SER A 264 10.16 26.53 -0.74
C SER A 264 9.97 26.91 -2.20
#